data_AF-B4WN44-F1
#
_entry.id   AF-B4WN44-F1
#
_cell.length_a   1.000
_cell.length_b   1.000
_cell.length_c   1.000
_cell.angle_alpha   90.00
_cell.angle_beta   90.00
_cell.angle_gamma   90.00
#
_symmetry.space_group_name_H-M   'P 1'
#
loop_
_entity.id
_entity.type
_entity.pdbx_description
1 polymer ?
#
loop_
_entity_poly.entity_id
_entity_poly.type
_entity_poly.pdbx_seq_one_letter_code
_entity_poly.pdbx_strand_id
1 'polypeptide(L)'
;MACKEDGTVLDPIDRLPAPPDIPPLLEQVRTWAQSDADNTLKSIYISQYPNVTAQLLILKRLPPETPWKQLSQDYGLSIGTLSSFYNRRCFPLLREFGKSQGYLQ
;
A
#
# COMPACT_ATOMS: atom_id res chain seq x y z
N MET A 1 -51.57 -31.19 10.31
CA MET A 1 -51.12 -30.61 9.04
C MET A 1 -51.41 -29.11 9.07
N ALA A 2 -50.40 -28.29 9.38
CA ALA A 2 -50.20 -26.91 8.93
C ALA A 2 -48.91 -26.39 9.59
N CYS A 3 -47.89 -26.16 8.77
CA CYS A 3 -46.60 -25.57 9.12
C CYS A 3 -46.54 -24.13 8.59
N LYS A 4 -45.55 -23.37 9.09
CA LYS A 4 -44.88 -22.16 8.56
C LYS A 4 -45.36 -20.83 9.16
N GLU A 5 -44.59 -20.22 10.07
CA GLU A 5 -43.36 -19.40 9.89
C GLU A 5 -43.71 -17.96 9.43
N ASP A 6 -43.42 -16.95 10.26
CA ASP A 6 -42.63 -15.79 9.80
C ASP A 6 -42.00 -15.08 11.00
N GLY A 7 -40.70 -15.35 11.17
CA GLY A 7 -39.83 -14.57 12.04
C GLY A 7 -39.33 -13.37 11.25
N THR A 8 -39.81 -12.18 11.59
CA THR A 8 -39.16 -10.95 11.16
C THR A 8 -38.48 -10.33 12.39
N VAL A 9 -37.28 -10.82 12.71
CA VAL A 9 -36.31 -10.04 13.50
C VAL A 9 -35.67 -9.08 12.51
N LEU A 10 -36.14 -7.82 12.52
CA LEU A 10 -35.50 -6.74 11.77
C LEU A 10 -34.19 -6.43 12.50
N ASP A 11 -33.07 -6.98 12.04
CA ASP A 11 -31.73 -6.58 12.46
C ASP A 11 -31.41 -5.18 11.88
N PRO A 12 -31.27 -4.11 12.70
CA PRO A 12 -30.92 -2.78 12.21
C PRO A 12 -29.39 -2.56 12.20
N ILE A 13 -28.62 -3.57 11.78
CA ILE A 13 -27.15 -3.49 11.68
C ILE A 13 -26.70 -3.29 10.23
N ASP A 14 -27.60 -2.92 9.33
CA ASP A 14 -27.25 -2.56 7.96
C ASP A 14 -26.84 -1.09 7.88
N ARG A 15 -25.54 -0.86 7.59
CA ARG A 15 -24.86 0.43 7.32
C ARG A 15 -24.37 1.24 8.53
N LEU A 16 -23.40 0.68 9.24
CA LEU A 16 -22.25 1.50 9.64
C LEU A 16 -21.25 1.50 8.47
N PRO A 17 -20.99 2.64 7.78
CA PRO A 17 -19.80 2.73 6.96
C PRO A 17 -18.62 2.51 7.90
N ALA A 18 -17.86 1.44 7.68
CA ALA A 18 -16.62 1.23 8.40
C ALA A 18 -15.80 2.53 8.24
N PRO A 19 -15.43 3.23 9.33
CA PRO A 19 -14.41 4.26 9.18
C PRO A 19 -13.22 3.54 8.55
N PRO A 20 -12.66 4.01 7.44
CA PRO A 20 -11.39 3.49 7.01
C PRO A 20 -10.41 3.96 8.07
N ASP A 21 -10.23 3.16 9.11
CA ASP A 21 -9.21 3.28 10.14
C ASP A 21 -7.86 2.92 9.50
N ILE A 22 -7.57 3.53 8.35
CA ILE A 22 -6.24 3.59 7.78
C ILE A 22 -5.54 4.61 8.68
N PRO A 23 -4.52 4.19 9.43
CA PRO A 23 -3.76 5.10 10.28
C PRO A 23 -3.39 6.37 9.50
N PRO A 24 -3.55 7.57 10.09
CA PRO A 24 -3.29 8.83 9.39
C PRO A 24 -1.89 8.89 8.76
N LEU A 25 -0.92 8.17 9.34
CA LEU A 25 0.42 7.98 8.78
C LEU A 25 0.41 7.24 7.42
N LEU A 26 -0.36 6.16 7.29
CA LEU A 26 -0.42 5.37 6.07
C LEU A 26 -1.01 6.18 4.91
N GLU A 27 -2.05 6.97 5.18
CA GLU A 27 -2.63 7.84 4.16
C GLU A 27 -1.70 8.99 3.76
N GLN A 28 -0.90 9.52 4.70
CA GLN A 28 0.15 10.49 4.39
C GLN A 28 1.25 9.89 3.52
N VAL A 29 1.75 8.69 3.84
CA VAL A 29 2.76 8.01 3.01
C VAL A 29 2.19 7.69 1.63
N ARG A 30 0.92 7.27 1.56
CA ARG A 30 0.23 7.04 0.29
C ARG A 30 0.15 8.33 -0.52
N THR A 31 -0.30 9.42 0.09
CA THR A 31 -0.46 10.73 -0.57
C THR A 31 0.88 11.27 -1.06
N TRP A 32 1.90 11.20 -0.22
CA TRP A 32 3.28 11.55 -0.59
C TRP A 32 3.77 10.72 -1.77
N ALA A 33 3.61 9.39 -1.70
CA ALA A 33 4.04 8.50 -2.76
C ALA A 33 3.25 8.72 -4.06
N GLN A 34 1.95 9.00 -4.00
CA GLN A 34 1.13 9.28 -5.18
C GLN A 34 1.45 10.63 -5.81
N SER A 35 1.59 11.67 -4.98
CA SER A 35 1.89 13.03 -5.43
C SER A 35 3.28 13.09 -6.08
N ASP A 36 4.28 12.44 -5.47
CA ASP A 36 5.68 12.45 -5.90
C ASP A 36 6.10 13.85 -6.39
N ALA A 37 5.86 14.87 -5.55
CA ALA A 37 6.01 16.28 -5.92
C ALA A 37 7.40 16.62 -6.47
N ASP A 38 8.43 15.96 -5.93
CA ASP A 38 9.83 16.14 -6.32
C ASP A 38 10.25 15.23 -7.49
N ASN A 39 9.33 14.42 -8.06
CA ASN A 39 9.59 13.39 -9.07
C ASN A 39 10.74 12.41 -8.71
N THR A 40 11.07 12.31 -7.41
CA THR A 40 12.18 11.48 -6.93
C THR A 40 11.79 10.01 -6.97
N LEU A 41 10.55 9.66 -6.63
CA LEU A 41 10.11 8.27 -6.55
C LEU A 41 9.91 7.64 -7.93
N LYS A 42 9.43 8.42 -8.90
CA LYS A 42 9.30 7.99 -10.30
C LYS A 42 10.64 7.91 -11.03
N SER A 43 11.60 8.77 -10.69
CA SER A 43 12.94 8.73 -11.32
C SER A 43 13.78 7.54 -10.84
N ILE A 44 13.49 6.98 -9.66
CA ILE A 44 14.20 5.83 -9.13
C ILE A 44 13.46 4.55 -9.56
N TYR A 45 14.03 3.82 -10.52
CA TYR A 45 13.50 2.55 -11.02
C TYR A 45 14.57 1.44 -11.01
N ILE A 46 14.10 0.20 -11.09
CA ILE A 46 15.01 -0.96 -11.24
C ILE A 46 15.64 -0.88 -12.63
N SER A 47 16.97 -1.01 -12.71
CA SER A 47 17.70 -0.99 -13.98
C SER A 47 17.11 -2.01 -14.96
N GLN A 48 16.85 -1.57 -16.20
CA GLN A 48 16.16 -2.32 -17.26
C GLN A 48 14.63 -2.47 -17.09
N TYR A 49 14.05 -2.01 -15.98
CA TYR A 49 12.62 -2.07 -15.70
C TYR A 49 12.10 -0.69 -15.26
N PRO A 50 11.97 0.29 -16.19
CA PRO A 50 11.45 1.61 -15.87
C PRO A 50 10.00 1.58 -15.36
N ASN A 51 9.28 0.48 -15.63
CA ASN A 51 7.93 0.24 -15.13
C ASN A 51 7.89 -0.07 -13.63
N VAL A 52 9.02 -0.45 -13.02
CA VAL A 52 9.12 -0.80 -11.59
C VAL A 52 9.87 0.30 -10.86
N THR A 53 9.13 1.35 -10.53
CA THR A 53 9.63 2.52 -9.81
C THR A 53 9.58 2.31 -8.29
N ALA A 54 10.35 3.10 -7.55
CA ALA A 54 10.25 3.16 -6.10
C ALA A 54 8.85 3.60 -5.66
N GLN A 55 8.24 4.53 -6.41
CA GLN A 55 6.85 4.96 -6.23
C GLN A 55 5.89 3.76 -6.20
N LEU A 56 5.93 2.95 -7.27
CA LEU A 56 5.05 1.81 -7.44
C LEU A 56 5.24 0.77 -6.33
N LEU A 57 6.49 0.45 -6.00
CA LEU A 57 6.79 -0.54 -4.97
C LEU A 57 6.36 -0.08 -3.58
N ILE A 58 6.51 1.21 -3.25
CA ILE A 58 5.99 1.76 -1.99
C ILE A 58 4.47 1.64 -1.98
N LEU A 59 3.78 2.10 -3.02
CA LEU A 59 2.31 2.05 -3.09
C LEU A 59 1.75 0.63 -3.01
N LYS A 60 2.41 -0.35 -3.63
CA LYS A 60 2.03 -1.77 -3.58
C LYS A 60 2.29 -2.43 -2.23
N ARG A 61 3.24 -1.92 -1.45
CA ARG A 61 3.57 -2.42 -0.11
C ARG A 61 2.71 -1.78 0.99
N LEU A 62 2.14 -0.60 0.75
CA LEU A 62 1.15 -0.02 1.65
C LEU A 62 -0.13 -0.88 1.65
N PRO A 63 -0.85 -1.01 2.78
CA PRO A 63 -2.11 -1.74 2.85
C PRO A 63 -3.12 -1.26 1.79
N PRO A 64 -3.69 -2.16 0.98
CA PRO A 64 -3.52 -3.63 1.00
C PRO A 64 -2.15 -4.08 0.48
N GLU A 65 -1.38 -4.75 1.35
CA GLU A 65 0.00 -5.16 1.05
C GLU A 65 0.00 -6.24 -0.04
N THR A 66 0.65 -5.96 -1.17
CA THR A 66 0.88 -6.95 -2.22
C THR A 66 2.09 -7.82 -1.85
N PRO A 67 1.96 -9.15 -1.83
CA PRO A 67 3.07 -10.03 -1.51
C PRO A 67 4.14 -9.99 -2.60
N TRP A 68 5.41 -10.07 -2.21
CA TRP A 68 6.54 -10.05 -3.16
C TRP A 68 6.46 -11.10 -4.25
N LYS A 69 5.89 -12.26 -3.94
CA LYS A 69 5.67 -13.35 -4.90
C LYS A 69 4.78 -12.91 -6.06
N GLN A 70 3.73 -12.14 -5.78
CA GLN A 70 2.82 -11.65 -6.81
C GLN A 70 3.48 -10.55 -7.64
N LEU A 71 4.17 -9.59 -7.01
CA LEU A 71 4.95 -8.57 -7.73
C LEU A 71 6.04 -9.21 -8.62
N SER A 72 6.67 -10.28 -8.13
CA SER A 72 7.66 -11.05 -8.88
C SER A 72 7.07 -11.65 -10.16
N GLN A 73 5.84 -12.18 -10.08
CA GLN A 73 5.10 -12.72 -11.23
C GLN A 73 4.64 -11.62 -12.18
N ASP A 74 4.07 -10.53 -11.66
CA ASP A 74 3.53 -9.42 -12.44
C ASP A 74 4.62 -8.70 -13.26
N TYR A 75 5.82 -8.55 -12.70
CA TYR A 75 6.91 -7.80 -13.34
C TYR A 75 8.04 -8.68 -13.90
N GLY A 76 7.95 -10.01 -13.74
CA GLY A 76 8.99 -10.95 -14.19
C GLY A 76 10.34 -10.76 -13.48
N LEU A 77 10.33 -10.22 -12.25
CA LEU A 77 11.53 -9.94 -11.46
C LEU A 77 11.68 -10.94 -10.32
N SER A 78 12.92 -11.25 -9.92
CA SER A 78 13.11 -12.09 -8.74
C SER A 78 12.66 -11.38 -7.46
N ILE A 79 12.12 -12.12 -6.50
CA ILE A 79 11.79 -11.61 -5.16
C ILE A 79 13.03 -10.97 -4.50
N GLY A 80 14.21 -11.53 -4.73
CA GLY A 80 15.48 -10.99 -4.23
C GLY A 80 15.79 -9.61 -4.81
N THR A 81 15.54 -9.40 -6.09
CA THR A 81 15.72 -8.11 -6.76
C THR A 81 14.76 -7.07 -6.19
N LEU A 82 13.48 -7.42 -6.08
CA LEU A 82 12.43 -6.52 -5.56
C LEU A 82 12.69 -6.12 -4.10
N SER A 83 12.97 -7.10 -3.24
CA SER A 83 13.24 -6.87 -1.81
C SER A 83 14.54 -6.11 -1.58
N SER A 84 15.62 -6.42 -2.31
CA SER A 84 16.88 -5.68 -2.23
C SER A 84 16.71 -4.23 -2.69
N PHE A 85 16.00 -4.01 -3.80
CA PHE A 85 15.68 -2.67 -4.27
C PHE A 85 14.84 -1.90 -3.25
N TYR A 86 13.81 -2.52 -2.68
CA TYR A 86 12.96 -1.89 -1.68
C TYR A 86 13.75 -1.48 -0.44
N ASN A 87 14.60 -2.36 0.10
CA ASN A 87 15.42 -2.05 1.26
C ASN A 87 16.47 -0.96 0.96
N ARG A 88 17.08 -0.95 -0.22
CA ARG A 88 18.16 0.01 -0.56
C ARG A 88 17.66 1.35 -1.06
N ARG A 89 16.48 1.40 -1.68
CA ARG A 89 15.92 2.60 -2.31
C ARG A 89 14.67 3.10 -1.59
N CYS A 90 13.65 2.26 -1.43
CA CYS A 90 12.38 2.67 -0.84
C CYS A 90 12.50 2.97 0.66
N PHE A 91 13.23 2.14 1.42
CA PHE A 91 13.33 2.30 2.87
C PHE A 91 14.04 3.60 3.30
N PRO A 92 15.18 4.01 2.70
CA PRO A 92 15.76 5.33 2.97
C PRO A 92 14.81 6.48 2.64
N LEU A 93 14.07 6.41 1.53
CA LEU A 93 13.12 7.46 1.14
C LEU A 93 11.95 7.58 2.13
N LEU A 94 11.40 6.44 2.57
CA LEU A 94 10.38 6.40 3.61
C LEU A 94 10.91 6.94 4.94
N ARG A 95 12.18 6.66 5.26
CA ARG A 95 12.83 7.18 6.46
C ARG A 95 12.99 8.70 6.40
N GLU A 96 13.49 9.23 5.29
CA GLU A 96 13.63 10.68 5.10
C GLU A 96 12.27 11.38 5.09
N PHE A 97 11.25 10.79 4.46
CA PHE A 97 9.88 11.27 4.57
C PHE A 97 9.41 11.30 6.03
N GLY A 98 9.60 10.20 6.77
CA GLY A 98 9.27 10.12 8.19
C GLY A 98 9.98 11.17 9.04
N LYS A 99 11.25 11.47 8.77
CA LYS A 99 11.97 12.58 9.40
C LYS A 99 11.36 13.94 9.05
N SER A 100 11.03 14.18 7.76
CA SER A 100 10.44 15.45 7.32
C SER A 100 9.09 15.73 7.97
N GLN A 101 8.31 14.68 8.24
CA GLN A 101 7.02 14.77 8.93
C GLN A 101 7.15 14.80 10.47
N GLY A 102 8.37 14.65 11.01
CA GLY A 102 8.61 14.62 12.45
C GLY A 102 8.32 13.28 13.13
N TYR A 103 8.12 12.20 12.37
CA TYR A 103 7.90 10.85 12.90
C TYR A 103 9.18 10.14 13.37
N LEU A 104 10.33 10.54 12.84
CA LEU A 104 11.63 9.94 13.14
C LEU A 104 12.60 11.05 13.56
N GLN A 105 13.18 10.90 14.77
CA GLN A 105 14.19 11.80 15.34
C GLN A 105 15.60 11.27 15.12
#